data_AF-A0A914CVY4-F1
#
_entry.id   AF-A0A914CVY4-F1
#
_cell.length_a   1.000
_cell.length_b   1.000
_cell.length_c   1.000
_cell.angle_alpha   90.00
_cell.angle_beta   90.00
_cell.angle_gamma   90.00
#
_symmetry.space_group_name_H-M   'P 1'
#
loop_
_entity.id
_entity.type
_entity.pdbx_description
1 polymer ?
#
loop_
_entity_poly.entity_id
_entity_poly.type
_entity_poly.pdbx_seq_one_letter_code
_entity_poly.pdbx_strand_id
1 'polypeptide(L)'
;MYEASSVWNGNKEQNNFHNDENMQLNMYSWKWQTCTEIVLEYCYSGPPKDFFWPTCTANDVLQKHINSCQMLADIGWNSSMVKEDFVKNTYGFSFANATNLIFTKLTQTAAILSMDVL
;
A
#
# COMPACT_ATOMS: atom_id res chain seq x y z
N MET A 1 1.76 -27.23 -13.77
CA MET A 1 0.49 -26.71 -14.35
C MET A 1 -0.62 -27.17 -13.44
N TYR A 2 -1.16 -26.26 -12.63
CA TYR A 2 -2.38 -26.51 -11.89
C TYR A 2 -3.32 -25.36 -12.24
N GLU A 3 -4.26 -25.66 -13.14
CA GLU A 3 -5.46 -24.88 -13.36
C GLU A 3 -6.40 -25.10 -12.17
N ALA A 4 -6.88 -24.01 -11.57
CA ALA A 4 -8.03 -24.02 -10.68
C ALA A 4 -9.11 -23.11 -11.27
N SER A 5 -9.65 -23.51 -12.41
CA SER A 5 -10.87 -22.92 -12.98
C SER A 5 -11.98 -23.96 -12.96
N SER A 6 -12.67 -24.14 -11.83
CA SER A 6 -14.04 -24.68 -11.80
C SER A 6 -14.60 -24.88 -10.38
N VAL A 7 -14.79 -23.83 -9.57
CA VAL A 7 -15.84 -23.85 -8.52
C VAL A 7 -16.25 -22.42 -8.20
N TRP A 8 -17.16 -21.82 -8.96
CA TRP A 8 -18.10 -20.79 -8.47
C TRP A 8 -19.25 -20.70 -9.47
N ASN A 9 -20.26 -21.56 -9.27
CA ASN A 9 -21.57 -21.40 -9.88
C ASN A 9 -22.54 -21.01 -8.75
N GLY A 10 -22.50 -19.73 -8.40
CA GLY A 10 -23.30 -19.13 -7.34
C GLY A 10 -24.03 -17.91 -7.89
N ASN A 11 -25.27 -18.14 -8.33
CA ASN A 11 -26.39 -17.20 -8.43
C ASN A 11 -26.07 -15.70 -8.31
N LYS A 12 -26.20 -14.97 -9.43
CA LYS A 12 -26.71 -13.59 -9.67
C LYS A 12 -26.74 -12.52 -8.55
N GLU A 13 -25.98 -12.63 -7.47
CA GLU A 13 -25.87 -11.65 -6.38
C GLU A 13 -24.47 -11.00 -6.31
N GLN A 14 -23.50 -11.47 -7.11
CA GLN A 14 -22.18 -10.83 -7.21
C GLN A 14 -22.17 -9.54 -8.07
N ASN A 15 -23.25 -9.27 -8.80
CA ASN A 15 -23.33 -8.08 -9.66
C ASN A 15 -23.62 -6.77 -8.89
N ASN A 16 -23.82 -6.84 -7.56
CA ASN A 16 -24.06 -5.66 -6.73
C ASN A 16 -22.87 -5.27 -5.85
N PHE A 17 -21.78 -6.05 -5.81
CA PHE A 17 -20.58 -5.65 -5.06
C PHE A 17 -19.73 -4.60 -5.78
N HIS A 18 -19.90 -4.44 -7.09
CA HIS A 18 -19.14 -3.49 -7.91
C HIS A 18 -19.72 -2.07 -7.94
N ASN A 19 -20.93 -1.88 -7.38
CA ASN A 19 -21.68 -0.62 -7.46
C ASN A 19 -21.93 0.01 -6.09
N ASP A 20 -21.21 -0.43 -5.05
CA ASP A 20 -21.24 0.30 -3.79
C ASP A 20 -20.35 1.54 -3.94
N GLU A 21 -20.98 2.70 -4.17
CA GLU A 21 -20.31 4.01 -4.20
C GLU A 21 -19.43 4.22 -2.96
N ASN A 22 -19.76 3.59 -1.82
CA ASN A 22 -18.96 3.63 -0.60
C ASN A 22 -17.64 2.84 -0.72
N MET A 23 -17.58 1.78 -1.52
CA MET A 23 -16.35 1.02 -1.74
C MET A 23 -15.35 1.80 -2.61
N GLN A 24 -15.85 2.52 -3.61
CA GLN A 24 -15.00 3.39 -4.44
C GLN A 24 -14.49 4.59 -3.64
N LEU A 25 -15.34 5.21 -2.82
CA LEU A 25 -14.95 6.30 -1.90
C LEU A 25 -13.83 5.86 -0.94
N ASN A 26 -13.88 4.63 -0.42
CA ASN A 26 -12.84 4.12 0.47
C ASN A 26 -11.49 3.93 -0.24
N MET A 27 -11.49 3.42 -1.48
CA MET A 27 -10.25 3.27 -2.25
C MET A 27 -9.62 4.63 -2.57
N TYR A 28 -10.42 5.60 -3.01
CA TYR A 28 -9.94 6.94 -3.32
C TYR A 28 -9.43 7.68 -2.08
N SER A 29 -10.09 7.52 -0.93
CA SER A 29 -9.67 8.13 0.33
C SER A 29 -8.30 7.60 0.80
N TRP A 30 -8.10 6.28 0.76
CA TRP A 30 -6.81 5.68 1.10
C TRP A 30 -5.71 6.05 0.11
N LYS A 31 -6.05 6.08 -1.19
CA LYS A 31 -5.13 6.55 -2.22
C LYS A 31 -4.74 8.02 -1.99
N TRP A 32 -5.68 8.89 -1.67
CA TRP A 32 -5.38 10.28 -1.33
C TRP A 32 -4.41 10.39 -0.16
N GLN A 33 -4.65 9.65 0.94
CA GLN A 33 -3.76 9.66 2.11
C GLN A 33 -2.34 9.21 1.74
N THR A 34 -2.22 8.11 0.99
CA THR A 34 -0.91 7.56 0.62
C THR A 34 -0.18 8.38 -0.45
N CYS A 35 -0.93 9.11 -1.28
CA CYS A 35 -0.40 10.01 -2.31
C CYS A 35 -0.08 11.43 -1.80
N THR A 36 -0.30 11.72 -0.52
CA THR A 36 -0.03 13.05 0.06
C THR A 36 0.89 12.97 1.27
N GLU A 37 0.46 12.32 2.35
CA GLU A 37 1.14 12.43 3.64
C GLU A 37 1.63 11.09 4.18
N ILE A 38 0.96 9.98 3.86
CA ILE A 38 1.36 8.61 4.27
C ILE A 38 2.08 7.93 3.10
N VAL A 39 3.20 8.49 2.66
CA VAL A 39 3.94 7.94 1.51
C VAL A 39 4.43 6.53 1.85
N LEU A 40 3.99 5.54 1.06
CA LEU A 40 4.33 4.13 1.26
C LEU A 40 5.20 3.65 0.10
N GLU A 41 6.50 3.55 0.37
CA GLU A 41 7.46 3.00 -0.58
C GLU A 41 7.67 1.52 -0.31
N TYR A 42 7.31 0.70 -1.29
CA TYR A 42 7.53 -0.73 -1.24
C TYR A 42 7.88 -1.26 -2.63
N CYS A 43 8.71 -2.29 -2.64
CA CYS A 43 9.10 -2.99 -3.84
C CYS A 43 9.42 -4.45 -3.48
N TYR A 44 9.39 -5.31 -4.48
CA TYR A 44 9.78 -6.71 -4.35
C TYR A 44 11.27 -6.84 -4.66
N SER A 45 12.02 -7.47 -3.76
CA SER A 45 13.45 -7.75 -3.93
C SER A 45 13.70 -8.97 -4.83
N GLY A 46 12.72 -9.87 -4.91
CA GLY A 46 12.77 -11.11 -5.65
C GLY A 46 13.61 -12.22 -5.00
N PRO A 47 13.69 -13.40 -5.64
CA PRO A 47 14.38 -14.55 -5.07
C PRO A 47 15.88 -14.26 -4.85
N PRO A 48 16.48 -14.73 -3.74
CA PRO A 48 15.90 -15.62 -2.73
C PRO A 48 15.20 -14.91 -1.55
N LYS A 49 15.10 -13.57 -1.55
CA LYS A 49 14.58 -12.80 -0.41
C LYS A 49 13.05 -12.87 -0.30
N ASP A 50 12.38 -12.79 -1.44
CA ASP A 50 10.94 -13.00 -1.57
C ASP A 50 10.62 -13.80 -2.85
N PHE A 51 9.38 -14.25 -3.01
CA PHE A 51 8.98 -15.10 -4.14
C PHE A 51 8.44 -14.31 -5.35
N PHE A 52 8.40 -12.97 -5.27
CA PHE A 52 7.86 -12.12 -6.33
C PHE A 52 8.94 -11.76 -7.35
N TRP A 53 8.55 -11.23 -8.50
CA TRP A 53 9.53 -10.72 -9.46
C TRP A 53 10.17 -9.44 -8.92
N PRO A 54 11.50 -9.24 -9.08
CA PRO A 54 12.17 -8.07 -8.55
C PRO A 54 11.64 -6.79 -9.21
N THR A 55 11.24 -5.83 -8.38
CA THR A 55 10.74 -4.50 -8.79
C THR A 55 11.48 -3.35 -8.08
N CYS A 56 12.38 -3.67 -7.15
CA CYS A 56 13.27 -2.71 -6.50
C CYS A 56 14.36 -2.21 -7.45
N THR A 57 14.12 -1.06 -8.08
CA THR A 57 15.13 -0.30 -8.80
C THR A 57 15.44 0.94 -7.96
N ALA A 58 16.69 1.07 -7.49
CA ALA A 58 17.10 1.98 -6.41
C ALA A 58 16.73 3.47 -6.57
N ASN A 59 16.39 3.90 -7.78
CA ASN A 59 16.08 5.31 -8.10
C ASN A 59 14.62 5.53 -8.55
N ASP A 60 13.71 4.56 -8.35
CA ASP A 60 12.38 4.61 -8.99
C ASP A 60 11.22 4.16 -8.08
N VAL A 61 11.45 3.83 -6.80
CA VAL A 61 10.34 3.38 -5.92
C VAL A 61 9.38 4.53 -5.64
N LEU A 62 9.88 5.67 -5.18
CA LEU A 62 9.10 6.89 -5.02
C LEU A 62 8.43 7.33 -6.33
N GLN A 63 9.14 7.32 -7.45
CA GLN A 63 8.57 7.75 -8.72
C GLN A 63 7.47 6.82 -9.22
N LYS A 64 7.60 5.50 -9.04
CA LYS A 64 6.52 4.53 -9.29
C LYS A 64 5.29 4.82 -8.43
N HIS A 65 5.49 5.15 -7.15
CA HIS A 65 4.41 5.55 -6.25
C HIS A 65 3.70 6.81 -6.76
N ILE A 66 4.45 7.87 -7.07
CA ILE A 66 3.94 9.13 -7.64
C ILE A 66 3.18 8.89 -8.94
N ASN A 67 3.69 8.03 -9.83
CA ASN A 67 3.02 7.69 -11.07
C ASN A 67 1.68 6.99 -10.82
N SER A 68 1.60 6.12 -9.81
CA SER A 68 0.33 5.46 -9.43
C SER A 68 -0.73 6.46 -8.92
N CYS A 69 -0.31 7.60 -8.38
CA CYS A 69 -1.18 8.65 -7.86
C CYS A 69 -1.81 9.53 -8.95
N GLN A 70 -1.33 9.46 -10.20
CA GLN A 70 -1.89 10.22 -11.31
C GLN A 70 -3.38 9.95 -11.55
N MET A 71 -3.90 8.79 -11.12
CA MET A 71 -5.33 8.49 -11.15
C MET A 71 -6.20 9.46 -10.33
N LEU A 72 -5.60 10.24 -9.41
CA LEU A 72 -6.28 11.22 -8.58
C LEU A 72 -6.26 12.63 -9.16
N ALA A 73 -5.65 12.82 -10.35
CA ALA A 73 -5.52 14.14 -10.97
C ALA A 73 -6.90 14.81 -11.19
N ASP A 74 -7.91 14.01 -11.56
CA ASP A 74 -9.28 14.49 -11.81
C ASP A 74 -9.97 15.04 -10.55
N ILE A 75 -9.49 14.67 -9.36
CA ILE A 75 -9.98 15.19 -8.07
C ILE A 75 -9.02 16.21 -7.44
N GLY A 76 -8.07 16.73 -8.23
CA GLY A 76 -7.21 17.85 -7.86
C GLY A 76 -5.86 17.46 -7.24
N TRP A 77 -5.49 16.18 -7.23
CA TRP A 77 -4.16 15.78 -6.81
C TRP A 77 -3.09 16.23 -7.80
N ASN A 78 -1.91 16.59 -7.30
CA ASN A 78 -0.71 16.76 -8.13
C ASN A 78 0.55 16.33 -7.35
N SER A 79 1.65 16.11 -8.06
CA SER A 79 2.89 15.59 -7.47
C SER A 79 3.50 16.49 -6.40
N SER A 80 3.23 17.80 -6.39
CA SER A 80 3.74 18.69 -5.33
C SER A 80 3.03 18.52 -3.99
N MET A 81 1.93 17.75 -3.95
CA MET A 81 1.23 17.41 -2.71
C MET A 81 1.89 16.26 -1.95
N VAL A 82 2.83 15.54 -2.57
CA VAL A 82 3.56 14.43 -1.97
C VAL A 82 4.57 14.99 -0.96
N LYS A 83 4.40 14.64 0.31
CA LYS A 83 5.27 15.05 1.41
C LYS A 83 5.91 13.80 2.03
N GLU A 84 6.98 13.32 1.43
CA GLU A 84 7.69 12.08 1.82
C GLU A 84 8.05 12.05 3.32
N ASP A 85 8.65 13.12 3.83
CA ASP A 85 9.07 13.20 5.24
C ASP A 85 7.95 13.63 6.21
N PHE A 86 6.70 13.79 5.78
CA PHE A 86 5.66 14.37 6.64
C PHE A 86 5.41 13.56 7.92
N VAL A 87 5.26 12.23 7.81
CA VAL A 87 5.03 11.37 8.98
C VAL A 87 6.22 11.43 9.93
N LYS A 88 7.43 11.33 9.38
CA LYS A 88 8.68 11.38 10.15
C LYS A 88 8.85 12.71 10.88
N ASN A 89 8.59 13.83 10.21
CA ASN A 89 8.75 15.17 10.77
C ASN A 89 7.65 15.51 11.78
N THR A 90 6.43 15.00 11.58
CA THR A 90 5.27 15.34 12.42
C THR A 90 5.16 14.45 13.64
N TYR A 91 5.32 13.14 13.46
CA TYR A 91 5.09 12.15 14.51
C TYR A 91 6.39 11.53 15.04
N GLY A 92 7.47 11.57 14.27
CA GLY A 92 8.71 10.90 14.60
C GLY A 92 8.60 9.37 14.54
N PHE A 93 9.76 8.73 14.43
CA PHE A 93 9.88 7.27 14.60
C PHE A 93 10.58 6.90 15.91
N SER A 94 10.90 7.90 16.73
CA SER A 94 11.43 7.72 18.08
C SER A 94 10.31 7.96 19.09
N PHE A 95 10.01 6.93 19.89
CA PHE A 95 9.00 6.97 20.92
C PHE A 95 9.59 7.16 22.32
N ALA A 96 10.85 7.62 22.43
CA ALA A 96 11.57 7.75 23.69
C ALA A 96 10.85 8.66 24.72
N ASN A 97 10.09 9.66 24.22
CA ASN A 97 9.34 10.59 25.05
C ASN A 97 7.83 10.28 25.10
N ALA A 98 7.38 9.22 24.44
CA ALA A 98 5.97 8.83 24.46
C ALA A 98 5.69 7.88 25.63
N THR A 99 4.60 8.11 26.35
CA THR A 99 4.20 7.30 27.51
C THR A 99 2.94 6.51 27.21
N ASN A 100 2.76 5.37 27.88
CA ASN A 100 1.54 4.56 27.82
C ASN A 100 1.19 4.01 26.42
N LEU A 101 2.21 3.70 25.62
CA LEU A 101 2.04 3.03 24.33
C LEU A 101 2.24 1.51 24.48
N ILE A 102 1.26 0.72 24.03
CA ILE A 102 1.39 -0.73 23.87
C ILE A 102 1.32 -1.05 22.39
N PHE A 103 2.45 -1.47 21.80
CA PHE A 103 2.48 -1.97 20.43
C PHE A 103 2.36 -3.49 20.44
N THR A 104 1.25 -4.01 19.93
CA THR A 104 1.05 -5.45 19.75
C THR A 104 1.39 -5.85 18.33
N LYS A 105 2.20 -6.90 18.17
CA LYS A 105 2.50 -7.51 16.87
C LYS A 105 2.16 -8.99 16.91
N LEU A 106 1.52 -9.48 15.86
CA LEU A 106 1.36 -10.91 15.64
C LEU A 106 2.43 -11.38 14.67
N THR A 107 3.21 -12.36 15.09
CA THR A 107 4.14 -13.04 14.20
C THR A 107 3.41 -14.21 13.56
N GLN A 108 3.01 -14.10 12.29
CA GLN A 108 2.64 -15.28 11.51
C GLN A 108 3.91 -15.89 10.93
N THR A 109 4.31 -17.05 11.47
CA THR A 109 5.41 -17.84 10.92
C THR A 109 4.95 -18.60 9.67
N ALA A 110 4.48 -17.87 8.65
CA ALA A 110 4.18 -18.36 7.30
C ALA A 110 4.02 -17.21 6.28
N ALA A 111 4.88 -16.19 6.33
CA ALA A 111 5.20 -15.33 5.18
C ALA A 111 6.46 -14.53 5.51
N ILE A 112 7.55 -14.79 4.80
CA ILE A 112 8.74 -13.94 4.80
C ILE A 112 8.35 -12.66 4.07
N LEU A 113 7.91 -11.65 4.80
CA LEU A 113 7.90 -10.27 4.34
C LEU A 113 9.15 -9.60 4.92
N SER A 114 10.26 -9.60 4.17
CA SER A 114 11.35 -8.68 4.49
C SER A 114 10.94 -7.30 3.97
N MET A 115 10.36 -6.48 4.84
CA MET A 115 10.28 -5.05 4.61
C MET A 115 11.64 -4.46 5.00
N ASP A 116 12.56 -4.39 4.04
CA ASP A 116 13.75 -3.56 4.18
C ASP A 116 13.26 -2.10 4.10
N VAL A 117 13.24 -1.40 5.24
CA VAL A 117 13.07 0.05 5.27
C VAL A 117 14.35 0.65 4.68
N LEU A 118 14.22 1.33 3.54
CA LEU A 118 15.32 2.09 2.93
C LEU A 118 15.66 3.33 3.78
#